data_AF-A0A947C097-F1
#
_entry.id   AF-A0A947C097-F1
#
_cell.length_a   1.000
_cell.length_b   1.000
_cell.length_c   1.000
_cell.angle_alpha   90.00
_cell.angle_beta   90.00
_cell.angle_gamma   90.00
#
_symmetry.space_group_name_H-M   'P 1'
#
loop_
_entity.id
_entity.type
_entity.pdbx_description
1 polymer ?
#
loop_
_entity_poly.entity_id
_entity_poly.type
_entity_poly.pdbx_seq_one_letter_code
_entity_poly.pdbx_strand_id
1 'polypeptide(L)'
;DTADDLKRKVEQATILGTLQSTLTDFRYLGKKWKTNCEEERLLGVSLTGIMDCPLLNGSVGTSGELKDLLNELKTTAIDTNKKWAKKLDINPSAAITCVKPSGTVSQLVGASSGIHPRYSEYYIRRVRNDVKDPMSQVMIDHGVPYEVDVTNPNQYVFSYPIKSPPLAPTVRTSGAIEQLELWKIYDKEWCEHKPSVSIYVKEHEWLTVGDWVYQNFHHMSGVSFFPFDDHVYQQAPYEPITEEEYNEMIKDFPDELDFDNLIYNEDTTTASQELACQGGACDL
;
A
#
# COMPACT_ATOMS: atom_id res chain seq x y z
N ASP A 1 0.57 16.66 -5.89
CA ASP A 1 -0.48 17.20 -4.99
C ASP A 1 0.02 18.43 -4.27
N THR A 2 -0.87 19.41 -4.09
CA THR A 2 -0.70 20.52 -3.14
C THR A 2 -1.31 20.17 -1.78
N ALA A 3 -1.08 20.99 -0.75
CA ALA A 3 -1.73 20.82 0.56
C ALA A 3 -3.27 20.87 0.44
N ASP A 4 -3.80 21.77 -0.40
CA ASP A 4 -5.24 21.88 -0.66
C ASP A 4 -5.80 20.65 -1.38
N ASP A 5 -5.04 20.06 -2.32
CA ASP A 5 -5.44 18.80 -2.95
C ASP A 5 -5.56 17.67 -1.93
N LEU A 6 -4.57 17.55 -1.03
CA LEU A 6 -4.57 16.54 0.03
C LEU A 6 -5.75 16.74 0.98
N LYS A 7 -6.00 17.97 1.41
CA LYS A 7 -7.12 18.33 2.29
C LYS A 7 -8.47 17.97 1.67
N ARG A 8 -8.66 18.30 0.39
CA ARG A 8 -9.87 17.95 -0.38
C ARG A 8 -10.05 16.44 -0.49
N LYS A 9 -8.99 15.68 -0.79
CA LYS A 9 -9.03 14.21 -0.87
C LYS A 9 -9.38 13.59 0.48
N VAL A 10 -8.80 14.09 1.58
CA VAL A 10 -9.12 13.64 2.95
C VAL A 10 -10.59 13.92 3.28
N GLU A 11 -11.09 15.13 3.01
CA GLU A 11 -12.52 15.45 3.19
C GLU A 11 -13.40 14.43 2.44
N GLN A 12 -13.15 14.21 1.15
CA GLN A 12 -13.95 13.30 0.33
C GLN A 12 -13.90 11.85 0.84
N ALA A 13 -12.71 11.36 1.21
CA ALA A 13 -12.54 10.02 1.77
C ALA A 13 -13.24 9.86 3.11
N THR A 14 -13.18 10.88 3.97
CA THR A 14 -13.90 10.87 5.26
C THR A 14 -15.41 10.86 5.06
N ILE A 15 -15.94 11.65 4.12
CA ILE A 15 -17.38 11.63 3.79
C ILE A 15 -17.81 10.21 3.38
N LEU A 16 -17.07 9.60 2.47
CA LEU A 16 -17.34 8.24 2.01
C LEU A 16 -17.29 7.23 3.17
N GLY A 17 -16.27 7.31 4.02
CA GLY A 17 -16.13 6.45 5.20
C GLY A 17 -17.27 6.64 6.21
N THR A 18 -17.74 7.88 6.43
CA THR A 18 -18.87 8.17 7.31
C THR A 18 -20.18 7.61 6.74
N LEU A 19 -20.37 7.66 5.42
CA LEU A 19 -21.52 7.02 4.78
C LEU A 19 -21.42 5.49 4.89
N GLN A 20 -20.25 4.92 4.62
CA GLN A 20 -20.01 3.48 4.72
C GLN A 20 -20.24 2.96 6.14
N SER A 21 -19.91 3.73 7.18
CA SER A 21 -20.10 3.32 8.58
C SER A 21 -21.58 3.14 8.95
N THR A 22 -22.53 3.62 8.13
CA THR A 22 -23.97 3.37 8.28
C THR A 22 -24.41 1.99 7.81
N LEU A 23 -23.58 1.28 7.03
CA LEU A 23 -23.90 -0.02 6.44
C LEU A 23 -23.72 -1.17 7.46
N THR A 24 -24.56 -1.18 8.49
CA THR A 24 -24.50 -2.13 9.62
C THR A 24 -25.51 -3.28 9.53
N ASP A 25 -26.14 -3.48 8.37
CA ASP A 25 -27.03 -4.62 8.11
C ASP A 25 -26.23 -5.87 7.73
N PHE A 26 -25.72 -6.56 8.75
CA PHE A 26 -24.93 -7.78 8.56
C PHE A 26 -25.81 -9.04 8.60
N ARG A 27 -25.89 -9.77 7.49
CA ARG A 27 -26.72 -11.00 7.38
C ARG A 27 -26.18 -12.19 8.17
N TYR A 28 -24.86 -12.29 8.30
CA TYR A 28 -24.17 -13.48 8.84
C TYR A 28 -23.37 -13.21 10.11
N LEU A 29 -23.31 -11.96 10.57
CA LEU A 29 -22.60 -11.60 11.79
C LEU A 29 -23.56 -11.46 12.97
N GLY A 30 -23.12 -11.90 14.14
CA GLY A 30 -23.91 -11.79 15.37
C GLY A 30 -24.19 -10.34 15.75
N LYS A 31 -25.27 -10.11 16.50
CA LYS A 31 -25.75 -8.78 16.93
C LYS A 31 -24.66 -7.89 17.55
N LYS A 32 -23.69 -8.48 18.26
CA LYS A 32 -22.57 -7.74 18.89
C LYS A 32 -21.74 -6.95 17.87
N TRP A 33 -21.52 -7.48 16.66
CA TRP A 33 -20.81 -6.76 15.61
C TRP A 33 -21.54 -5.50 15.19
N LYS A 34 -22.85 -5.61 14.98
CA LYS A 34 -23.72 -4.47 14.69
C LYS A 34 -23.63 -3.43 15.80
N THR A 35 -23.79 -3.85 17.06
CA THR A 35 -23.69 -2.95 18.22
C THR A 35 -22.36 -2.20 18.25
N ASN A 36 -21.22 -2.89 18.15
CA ASN A 36 -19.91 -2.24 18.18
C ASN A 36 -19.71 -1.28 17.00
N CYS A 37 -20.08 -1.70 15.77
CA CYS A 37 -19.96 -0.83 14.59
C CYS A 37 -20.87 0.41 14.70
N GLU A 38 -22.05 0.29 15.29
CA GLU A 38 -22.97 1.40 15.48
C GLU A 38 -22.54 2.37 16.58
N GLU A 39 -21.92 1.84 17.64
CA GLU A 39 -21.38 2.61 18.76
C GLU A 39 -20.12 3.38 18.35
N GLU A 40 -19.12 2.71 17.77
CA GLU A 40 -17.80 3.30 17.51
C GLU A 40 -17.69 3.97 16.13
N ARG A 41 -18.47 3.50 15.14
CA ARG A 41 -18.46 4.01 13.75
C ARG A 41 -17.05 4.20 13.18
N LEU A 42 -16.11 3.31 13.47
CA LEU A 42 -14.69 3.47 13.07
C LEU A 42 -14.54 3.68 11.56
N LEU A 43 -13.67 4.62 11.17
CA LEU A 43 -13.20 4.78 9.79
C LEU A 43 -11.73 4.36 9.69
N GLY A 44 -11.27 4.11 8.46
CA GLY A 44 -9.87 3.89 8.14
C GLY A 44 -9.44 4.73 6.94
N VAL A 45 -9.41 6.06 7.10
CA VAL A 45 -8.92 6.98 6.08
C VAL A 45 -7.40 6.88 6.04
N SER A 46 -6.89 6.19 5.01
CA SER A 46 -5.47 5.94 4.80
C SER A 46 -4.84 6.90 3.80
N LEU A 47 -3.56 7.20 4.00
CA LEU A 47 -2.69 7.80 2.99
C LEU A 47 -1.86 6.70 2.31
N THR A 48 -1.71 6.79 0.97
CA THR A 48 -0.83 5.93 0.16
C THR A 48 -0.04 6.81 -0.81
N GLY A 49 1.07 6.31 -1.35
CA GLY A 49 1.97 7.12 -2.17
C GLY A 49 2.74 8.15 -1.35
N ILE A 50 2.87 7.94 -0.04
CA ILE A 50 3.55 8.89 0.87
C ILE A 50 4.97 9.13 0.36
N MET A 51 5.69 8.06 0.02
CA MET A 51 7.10 8.13 -0.38
C MET A 51 7.32 8.77 -1.75
N ASP A 52 6.28 8.84 -2.58
CA ASP A 52 6.33 9.51 -3.88
C ASP A 52 6.01 11.01 -3.80
N CYS A 53 5.49 11.48 -2.66
CA CYS A 53 5.06 12.85 -2.48
C CYS A 53 6.05 13.60 -1.58
N PRO A 54 6.81 14.59 -2.12
CA PRO A 54 7.78 15.34 -1.33
C PRO A 54 7.20 15.97 -0.07
N LEU A 55 5.95 16.46 -0.14
CA LEU A 55 5.25 17.07 1.01
C LEU A 55 4.99 16.08 2.16
N LEU A 56 5.01 14.78 1.88
CA LEU A 56 4.60 13.72 2.81
C LEU A 56 5.75 12.80 3.23
N ASN A 57 6.79 12.65 2.41
CA ASN A 57 7.91 11.73 2.65
C ASN A 57 9.04 12.33 3.50
N GLY A 58 8.93 13.61 3.90
CA GLY A 58 9.93 14.29 4.73
C GLY A 58 11.21 14.67 4.00
N SER A 59 11.25 14.60 2.66
CA SER A 59 12.42 14.98 1.85
C SER A 59 12.56 16.48 1.61
N VAL A 60 11.49 17.25 1.79
CA VAL A 60 11.49 18.72 1.65
C VAL A 60 10.94 19.40 2.89
N GLY A 61 11.41 20.62 3.13
CA GLY A 61 11.05 21.38 4.33
C GLY A 61 11.68 20.80 5.61
N THR A 62 11.14 21.24 6.73
CA THR A 62 11.49 20.76 8.06
C THR A 62 10.53 19.68 8.53
N SER A 63 10.96 18.86 9.49
CA SER A 63 10.05 17.93 10.15
C SER A 63 8.87 18.63 10.85
N GLY A 64 9.01 19.92 11.22
CA GLY A 64 7.91 20.72 11.75
C GLY A 64 6.80 20.95 10.73
N GLU A 65 7.17 21.33 9.50
CA GLU A 65 6.20 21.59 8.42
C GLU A 65 5.42 20.34 8.04
N LEU A 66 6.07 19.16 7.98
CA LEU A 66 5.39 17.89 7.77
C LEU A 66 4.38 17.61 8.90
N LYS A 67 4.78 17.79 10.17
CA LYS A 67 3.90 17.56 11.33
C LYS A 67 2.70 18.50 11.30
N ASP A 68 2.90 19.77 10.96
CA ASP A 68 1.83 20.76 10.87
C ASP A 68 0.83 20.38 9.77
N LEU A 69 1.31 19.98 8.59
CA LEU A 69 0.47 19.50 7.50
C LEU A 69 -0.33 18.26 7.92
N LEU A 70 0.30 17.25 8.51
CA LEU A 70 -0.39 16.02 8.94
C LEU A 70 -1.47 16.31 9.99
N ASN A 71 -1.20 17.21 10.94
CA ASN A 71 -2.20 17.65 11.92
C ASN A 71 -3.36 18.39 11.25
N GLU A 72 -3.10 19.27 10.28
CA GLU A 72 -4.17 19.96 9.54
C GLU A 72 -5.07 18.97 8.78
N LEU A 73 -4.46 17.98 8.11
CA LEU A 73 -5.20 16.91 7.43
C LEU A 73 -6.02 16.10 8.44
N LYS A 74 -5.45 15.74 9.59
CA LYS A 74 -6.14 14.98 10.65
C LYS A 74 -7.34 15.74 11.19
N THR A 75 -7.17 17.03 11.49
CA THR A 75 -8.27 17.92 11.90
C THR A 75 -9.35 17.99 10.82
N THR A 76 -8.97 18.07 9.54
CA THR A 76 -9.93 18.06 8.44
C THR A 76 -10.79 16.80 8.42
N ALA A 77 -10.18 15.62 8.60
CA ALA A 77 -10.90 14.36 8.73
C ALA A 77 -11.89 14.39 9.92
N ILE A 78 -11.41 14.78 11.10
CA ILE A 78 -12.22 14.82 12.33
C ILE A 78 -13.42 15.77 12.19
N ASP A 79 -13.20 16.98 11.68
CA ASP A 79 -14.26 17.98 11.54
C ASP A 79 -15.26 17.61 10.45
N THR A 80 -14.80 17.00 9.37
CA THR A 80 -15.65 16.46 8.31
C THR A 80 -16.55 15.35 8.85
N ASN A 81 -15.99 14.39 9.61
CA ASN A 81 -16.75 13.31 10.22
C ASN A 81 -17.82 13.86 11.18
N LYS A 82 -17.45 14.77 12.08
CA LYS A 82 -18.42 15.40 13.01
C LYS A 82 -19.58 16.07 12.27
N LYS A 83 -19.28 16.81 11.20
CA LYS A 83 -20.28 17.49 10.37
C LYS A 83 -21.23 16.48 9.71
N TRP A 84 -20.72 15.39 9.16
CA TRP A 84 -21.52 14.40 8.45
C TRP A 84 -22.26 13.43 9.38
N ALA A 85 -21.65 13.01 10.48
CA ALA A 85 -22.30 12.22 11.52
C ALA A 85 -23.54 12.94 12.06
N LYS A 86 -23.44 14.26 12.32
CA LYS A 86 -24.59 15.09 12.71
C LYS A 86 -25.69 15.13 11.64
N LYS A 87 -25.33 15.17 10.36
CA LYS A 87 -26.32 15.17 9.26
C LYS A 87 -27.04 13.83 9.12
N LEU A 88 -26.36 12.73 9.46
CA LEU A 88 -26.87 11.37 9.36
C LEU A 88 -27.52 10.87 10.65
N ASP A 89 -27.50 11.68 11.73
CA ASP A 89 -27.99 11.33 13.06
C ASP A 89 -27.35 10.04 13.62
N ILE A 90 -26.02 9.94 13.47
CA ILE A 90 -25.21 8.85 14.04
C ILE A 90 -24.14 9.40 14.98
N ASN A 91 -23.56 8.53 15.80
CA ASN A 91 -22.39 8.87 16.60
C ASN A 91 -21.22 9.30 15.69
N PRO A 92 -20.45 10.34 16.07
CA PRO A 92 -19.15 10.60 15.49
C PRO A 92 -18.24 9.39 15.69
N SER A 93 -17.32 9.20 14.75
CA SER A 93 -16.42 8.05 14.76
C SER A 93 -15.38 8.18 15.87
N ALA A 94 -15.13 7.07 16.57
CA ALA A 94 -14.18 7.02 17.67
C ALA A 94 -12.71 7.12 17.21
N ALA A 95 -12.41 6.70 15.98
CA ALA A 95 -11.13 6.90 15.31
C ALA A 95 -11.31 6.87 13.78
N ILE A 96 -10.54 7.68 13.06
CA ILE A 96 -10.73 7.92 11.62
C ILE A 96 -9.48 7.60 10.79
N THR A 97 -8.32 8.07 11.22
CA THR A 97 -7.12 8.12 10.37
C THR A 97 -6.14 6.98 10.64
N CYS A 98 -5.55 6.43 9.58
CA CYS A 98 -4.56 5.36 9.65
C CYS A 98 -3.56 5.42 8.48
N VAL A 99 -2.60 4.50 8.45
CA VAL A 99 -1.84 4.18 7.22
C VAL A 99 -1.87 2.68 7.02
N LYS A 100 -2.47 2.24 5.91
CA LYS A 100 -2.47 0.84 5.46
C LYS A 100 -1.62 0.72 4.19
N PRO A 101 -0.64 -0.19 4.14
CA PRO A 101 0.09 -0.48 2.91
C PRO A 101 -0.78 -1.32 1.97
N SER A 102 -1.63 -0.65 1.19
CA SER A 102 -2.54 -1.30 0.27
C SER A 102 -1.83 -1.69 -1.03
N GLY A 103 -1.17 -2.86 -1.02
CA GLY A 103 -0.39 -3.36 -2.16
C GLY A 103 -1.16 -3.35 -3.48
N THR A 104 -2.34 -3.94 -3.56
CA THR A 104 -3.10 -4.00 -4.83
C THR A 104 -3.55 -2.62 -5.31
N VAL A 105 -4.09 -1.79 -4.41
CA VAL A 105 -4.62 -0.46 -4.78
C VAL A 105 -3.49 0.48 -5.18
N SER A 106 -2.34 0.43 -4.51
CA SER A 106 -1.20 1.28 -4.85
C SER A 106 -0.67 0.94 -6.25
N GLN A 107 -0.74 -0.31 -6.67
CA GLN A 107 -0.33 -0.73 -8.00
C GLN A 107 -1.30 -0.24 -9.08
N LEU A 108 -2.62 -0.26 -8.80
CA LEU A 108 -3.63 0.28 -9.72
C LEU A 108 -3.38 1.76 -10.05
N VAL A 109 -2.96 2.56 -9.05
CA VAL A 109 -2.68 4.00 -9.24
C VAL A 109 -1.19 4.31 -9.43
N GLY A 110 -0.34 3.29 -9.57
CA GLY A 110 1.09 3.46 -9.78
C GLY A 110 1.83 4.19 -8.64
N ALA A 111 1.39 4.05 -7.39
CA ALA A 111 1.92 4.73 -6.21
C ALA A 111 2.67 3.78 -5.25
N SER A 112 3.51 4.35 -4.39
CA SER A 112 4.13 3.65 -3.27
C SER A 112 3.07 3.15 -2.28
N SER A 113 3.32 2.00 -1.66
CA SER A 113 2.33 1.34 -0.80
C SER A 113 2.34 1.92 0.62
N GLY A 114 1.32 2.70 0.97
CA GLY A 114 1.28 3.39 2.26
C GLY A 114 2.49 4.29 2.44
N ILE A 115 3.30 4.00 3.46
CA ILE A 115 4.56 4.70 3.82
C ILE A 115 5.83 3.95 3.39
N HIS A 116 5.70 2.88 2.60
CA HIS A 116 6.88 2.14 2.13
C HIS A 116 7.61 2.89 1.03
N PRO A 117 8.96 2.88 1.04
CA PRO A 117 9.75 3.36 -0.08
C PRO A 117 9.48 2.51 -1.33
N ARG A 118 9.86 3.04 -2.49
CA ARG A 118 9.86 2.28 -3.75
C ARG A 118 10.87 1.14 -3.66
N TYR A 119 10.69 0.08 -4.44
CA TYR A 119 11.65 -1.03 -4.43
C TYR A 119 13.02 -0.59 -4.96
N SER A 120 13.05 0.00 -6.15
CA SER A 120 14.23 0.53 -6.84
C SER A 120 13.81 1.70 -7.74
N GLU A 121 14.75 2.46 -8.26
CA GLU A 121 14.48 3.51 -9.26
C GLU A 121 13.95 2.90 -10.57
N TYR A 122 14.66 1.88 -11.06
CA TYR A 122 14.25 1.04 -12.18
C TYR A 122 14.22 -0.42 -11.72
N TYR A 123 13.16 -1.14 -12.07
CA TYR A 123 13.02 -2.56 -11.75
C TYR A 123 12.03 -3.26 -12.67
N ILE A 124 12.20 -4.57 -12.83
CA ILE A 124 11.17 -5.45 -13.38
C ILE A 124 10.24 -5.85 -12.24
N ARG A 125 8.94 -5.73 -12.46
CA ARG A 125 7.92 -6.34 -11.63
C ARG A 125 7.34 -7.54 -12.36
N ARG A 126 7.38 -8.72 -11.74
CA ARG A 126 6.84 -9.95 -12.31
C ARG A 126 5.47 -10.29 -11.74
N VAL A 127 4.56 -10.75 -12.60
CA VAL A 127 3.23 -11.24 -12.22
C VAL A 127 3.05 -12.63 -12.80
N ARG A 128 2.59 -13.56 -11.97
CA ARG A 128 2.29 -14.93 -12.39
C ARG A 128 0.82 -15.04 -12.76
N ASN A 129 0.52 -15.69 -13.88
CA ASN A 129 -0.83 -15.97 -14.29
C ASN A 129 -0.96 -17.41 -14.81
N ASP A 130 -2.13 -18.02 -14.63
CA ASP A 130 -2.37 -19.38 -15.12
C ASP A 130 -2.29 -19.42 -16.66
N VAL A 131 -1.64 -20.44 -17.21
CA VAL A 131 -1.50 -20.61 -18.67
C VAL A 131 -2.85 -20.76 -19.38
N LYS A 132 -3.92 -21.14 -18.66
CA LYS A 132 -5.27 -21.32 -19.18
C LYS A 132 -6.14 -20.08 -19.04
N ASP A 133 -5.72 -19.07 -18.27
CA ASP A 133 -6.48 -17.84 -18.13
C ASP A 133 -6.47 -17.08 -19.47
N PRO A 134 -7.63 -16.71 -20.05
CA PRO A 134 -7.69 -15.91 -21.27
C PRO A 134 -6.85 -14.63 -21.22
N MET A 135 -6.64 -14.06 -20.03
CA MET A 135 -5.77 -12.91 -19.81
C MET A 135 -4.32 -13.19 -20.19
N SER A 136 -3.83 -14.42 -19.95
CA SER A 136 -2.49 -14.84 -20.38
C SER A 136 -2.34 -14.74 -21.89
N GLN A 137 -3.35 -15.17 -22.65
CA GLN A 137 -3.31 -15.09 -24.10
C GLN A 137 -3.34 -13.63 -24.57
N VAL A 138 -4.19 -12.79 -23.99
CA VAL A 138 -4.22 -11.36 -24.30
C VAL A 138 -2.86 -10.70 -24.08
N MET A 139 -2.21 -10.96 -22.95
CA MET A 139 -0.88 -10.41 -22.67
C MET A 139 0.17 -10.89 -23.69
N ILE A 140 0.15 -12.18 -24.05
CA ILE A 140 1.06 -12.75 -25.06
C ILE A 140 0.84 -12.12 -26.44
N ASP A 141 -0.42 -12.00 -26.87
CA ASP A 141 -0.78 -11.48 -28.19
C ASP A 141 -0.38 -10.01 -28.36
N HIS A 142 -0.36 -9.24 -27.27
CA HIS A 142 0.10 -7.85 -27.24
C HIS A 142 1.62 -7.74 -27.05
N GLY A 143 2.35 -8.84 -26.93
CA GLY A 143 3.80 -8.83 -26.83
C GLY A 143 4.34 -8.50 -25.43
N VAL A 144 3.55 -8.66 -24.37
CA VAL A 144 4.08 -8.56 -22.99
C VAL A 144 5.13 -9.66 -22.79
N PRO A 145 6.37 -9.32 -22.38
CA PRO A 145 7.41 -10.31 -22.15
C PRO A 145 6.99 -11.34 -21.11
N TYR A 146 7.17 -12.62 -21.44
CA TYR A 146 6.79 -13.71 -20.55
C TYR A 146 7.76 -14.89 -20.65
N GLU A 147 7.79 -15.70 -19.58
CA GLU A 147 8.50 -16.97 -19.49
C GLU A 147 7.66 -17.99 -18.72
N VAL A 148 7.98 -19.28 -18.81
CA VAL A 148 7.31 -20.32 -18.00
C VAL A 148 7.86 -20.28 -16.58
N ASP A 149 6.99 -20.35 -15.58
CA ASP A 149 7.41 -20.39 -14.18
C ASP A 149 8.26 -21.65 -13.90
N VAL A 150 9.43 -21.45 -13.29
CA VAL A 150 10.42 -22.52 -13.06
C VAL A 150 10.00 -23.50 -11.96
N THR A 151 9.07 -23.09 -11.10
CA THR A 151 8.50 -23.88 -10.01
C THR A 151 7.16 -24.51 -10.38
N ASN A 152 6.42 -23.93 -11.34
CA ASN A 152 5.11 -24.40 -11.77
C ASN A 152 4.88 -24.20 -13.28
N PRO A 153 5.01 -25.25 -14.11
CA PRO A 153 4.86 -25.12 -15.56
C PRO A 153 3.43 -24.76 -16.04
N ASN A 154 2.44 -24.76 -15.14
CA ASN A 154 1.08 -24.28 -15.45
C ASN A 154 0.92 -22.77 -15.25
N GLN A 155 2.00 -22.02 -15.03
CA GLN A 155 1.98 -20.57 -14.90
C GLN A 155 2.96 -19.91 -15.86
N TYR A 156 2.54 -18.78 -16.42
CA TYR A 156 3.42 -17.84 -17.07
C TYR A 156 3.82 -16.73 -16.10
N VAL A 157 5.05 -16.26 -16.26
CA VAL A 157 5.61 -15.12 -15.52
C VAL A 157 5.76 -13.96 -16.48
N PHE A 158 4.88 -12.96 -16.35
CA PHE A 158 4.91 -11.75 -17.15
C PHE A 158 5.80 -10.70 -16.49
N SER A 159 6.65 -10.03 -17.27
CA SER A 159 7.65 -9.08 -16.78
C SER A 159 7.32 -7.66 -17.22
N TYR A 160 7.16 -6.76 -16.24
CA TYR A 160 6.78 -5.36 -16.47
C TYR A 160 7.93 -4.44 -16.06
N PRO A 161 8.51 -3.65 -16.99
CA PRO A 161 9.51 -2.65 -16.64
C PRO A 161 8.84 -1.48 -15.92
N ILE A 162 9.30 -1.15 -14.72
CA ILE A 162 8.76 -0.07 -13.89
C ILE A 162 9.84 0.98 -13.64
N LYS A 163 9.45 2.25 -13.80
CA LYS A 163 10.21 3.43 -13.38
C LYS A 163 9.53 4.09 -12.19
N SER A 164 10.24 4.22 -11.08
CA SER A 164 9.77 4.97 -9.92
C SER A 164 9.76 6.48 -10.19
N PRO A 165 8.93 7.26 -9.48
CA PRO A 165 8.97 8.71 -9.58
C PRO A 165 10.38 9.25 -9.26
N PRO A 166 10.82 10.33 -9.93
CA PRO A 166 12.14 10.91 -9.67
C PRO A 166 12.31 11.26 -8.18
N LEU A 167 13.50 10.96 -7.64
CA LEU A 167 13.88 11.24 -6.25
C LEU A 167 13.04 10.52 -5.18
N ALA A 168 12.16 9.58 -5.57
CA ALA A 168 11.44 8.76 -4.61
C ALA A 168 12.44 7.87 -3.83
N PRO A 169 12.41 7.86 -2.48
CA PRO A 169 13.27 6.98 -1.72
C PRO A 169 13.01 5.53 -2.06
N THR A 170 14.09 4.76 -2.21
CA THR A 170 14.06 3.33 -2.47
C THR A 170 14.45 2.53 -1.24
N VAL A 171 14.06 1.25 -1.18
CA VAL A 171 14.44 0.32 -0.10
C VAL A 171 15.95 0.33 0.11
N ARG A 172 16.75 0.31 -0.97
CA ARG A 172 18.21 0.33 -0.88
C ARG A 172 18.75 1.62 -0.26
N THR A 173 18.18 2.76 -0.63
CA THR A 173 18.62 4.09 -0.19
C THR A 173 18.12 4.47 1.20
N SER A 174 17.06 3.84 1.70
CA SER A 174 16.49 4.15 3.02
C SER A 174 17.27 3.46 4.16
N GLY A 175 17.55 4.20 5.23
CA GLY A 175 18.01 3.63 6.50
C GLY A 175 16.84 3.12 7.36
N ALA A 176 17.08 2.12 8.20
CA ALA A 176 16.04 1.57 9.08
C ALA A 176 15.55 2.61 10.10
N ILE A 177 16.47 3.39 10.68
CA ILE A 177 16.13 4.45 11.65
C ILE A 177 15.38 5.61 11.00
N GLU A 178 15.72 5.99 9.78
CA GLU A 178 15.02 7.04 9.04
C GLU A 178 13.56 6.66 8.79
N GLN A 179 13.33 5.40 8.38
CA GLN A 179 11.98 4.86 8.20
C GLN A 179 11.20 4.86 9.52
N LEU A 180 11.84 4.49 10.64
CA LEU A 180 11.22 4.50 11.98
C LEU A 180 10.88 5.90 12.48
N GLU A 181 11.74 6.89 12.24
CA GLU A 181 11.45 8.28 12.60
C GLU A 181 10.29 8.86 11.78
N LEU A 182 10.25 8.57 10.46
CA LEU A 182 9.12 8.97 9.63
C LEU A 182 7.83 8.26 10.09
N TRP A 183 7.89 6.95 10.35
CA TRP A 183 6.77 6.19 10.89
C TRP A 183 6.23 6.81 12.19
N LYS A 184 7.12 7.20 13.11
CA LYS A 184 6.75 7.82 14.39
C LYS A 184 6.09 9.19 14.22
N ILE A 185 6.47 9.96 13.21
CA ILE A 185 5.76 11.20 12.85
C ILE A 185 4.32 10.87 12.44
N TYR A 186 4.11 9.89 11.56
CA TYR A 186 2.76 9.48 11.14
C TYR A 186 1.93 8.86 12.27
N ASP A 187 2.56 8.12 13.19
CA ASP A 187 1.90 7.58 14.40
C ASP A 187 1.32 8.70 15.26
N LYS A 188 2.09 9.78 15.46
CA LYS A 188 1.71 10.88 16.35
C LYS A 188 0.77 11.88 15.72
N GLU A 189 1.10 12.32 14.51
CA GLU A 189 0.48 13.52 13.94
C GLU A 189 -0.68 13.21 12.99
N TRP A 190 -0.67 12.04 12.33
CA TRP A 190 -1.73 11.65 11.40
C TRP A 190 -2.68 10.62 12.01
N CYS A 191 -2.16 9.51 12.52
CA CYS A 191 -2.99 8.36 12.89
C CYS A 191 -3.78 8.59 14.18
N GLU A 192 -5.01 8.11 14.21
CA GLU A 192 -5.76 7.80 15.44
C GLU A 192 -5.72 6.28 15.72
N HIS A 193 -5.62 5.49 14.66
CA HIS A 193 -5.28 4.07 14.72
C HIS A 193 -3.76 3.89 14.79
N LYS A 194 -3.16 3.23 13.79
CA LYS A 194 -1.72 3.06 13.65
C LYS A 194 -1.27 3.13 12.19
N PRO A 195 -0.01 3.51 11.94
CA PRO A 195 0.61 3.28 10.65
C PRO A 195 1.17 1.85 10.58
N SER A 196 0.77 1.11 9.55
CA SER A 196 1.35 -0.20 9.25
C SER A 196 2.55 -0.05 8.31
N VAL A 197 3.70 -0.59 8.72
CA VAL A 197 4.94 -0.55 7.94
C VAL A 197 5.81 -1.79 8.18
N SER A 198 6.52 -2.18 7.15
CA SER A 198 7.59 -3.15 7.14
C SER A 198 8.91 -2.42 6.93
N ILE A 199 9.78 -2.50 7.92
CA ILE A 199 11.10 -1.86 7.94
C ILE A 199 12.12 -2.90 7.49
N TYR A 200 12.79 -2.63 6.38
CA TYR A 200 13.94 -3.41 5.96
C TYR A 200 15.17 -2.95 6.75
N VAL A 201 15.84 -3.89 7.41
CA VAL A 201 16.96 -3.66 8.32
C VAL A 201 18.22 -4.29 7.75
N LYS A 202 19.24 -3.49 7.45
CA LYS A 202 20.55 -4.00 7.03
C LYS A 202 21.28 -4.60 8.22
N GLU A 203 22.17 -5.56 7.98
CA GLU A 203 22.83 -6.34 9.03
C GLU A 203 23.49 -5.46 10.12
N HIS A 204 24.13 -4.36 9.71
CA HIS A 204 24.80 -3.44 10.63
C HIS A 204 23.86 -2.49 11.40
N GLU A 205 22.57 -2.44 11.06
CA GLU A 205 21.56 -1.55 11.66
C GLU A 205 20.81 -2.21 12.84
N TRP A 206 20.84 -3.54 12.97
CA TRP A 206 20.02 -4.29 13.93
C TRP A 206 20.18 -3.82 15.38
N LEU A 207 21.41 -3.55 15.83
CA LEU A 207 21.65 -3.08 17.20
C LEU A 207 21.04 -1.69 17.44
N THR A 208 21.17 -0.79 16.47
CA THR A 208 20.61 0.56 16.54
C THR A 208 19.09 0.53 16.49
N VAL A 209 18.50 -0.33 15.65
CA VAL A 209 17.05 -0.54 15.60
C VAL A 209 16.53 -1.08 16.94
N GLY A 210 17.22 -2.04 17.55
CA GLY A 210 16.85 -2.60 18.85
C GLY A 210 16.82 -1.54 19.96
N ASP A 211 17.86 -0.69 20.04
CA ASP A 211 17.91 0.43 20.99
C ASP A 211 16.77 1.44 20.73
N TRP A 212 16.54 1.79 19.47
CA TRP A 212 15.45 2.71 19.12
C TRP A 212 14.07 2.17 19.52
N VAL A 213 13.80 0.90 19.24
CA VAL A 213 12.55 0.22 19.62
C VAL A 213 12.37 0.22 21.13
N TYR A 214 13.44 -0.08 21.88
CA TYR A 214 13.39 -0.08 23.35
C TYR A 214 13.04 1.31 23.90
N GLN A 215 13.65 2.37 23.36
CA GLN A 215 13.37 3.75 23.76
C GLN A 215 11.96 4.22 23.38
N ASN A 216 11.38 3.64 22.32
CA ASN A 216 10.08 4.01 21.78
C ASN A 216 8.98 2.96 22.04
N PHE A 217 9.20 2.02 22.96
CA PHE A 217 8.36 0.81 23.11
C PHE A 217 6.86 1.11 23.27
N HIS A 218 6.51 2.22 23.93
CA HIS A 218 5.13 2.66 24.12
C HIS A 218 4.40 3.06 22.82
N HIS A 219 5.13 3.37 21.75
CA HIS A 219 4.55 3.66 20.44
C HIS A 219 4.38 2.41 19.58
N MET A 220 5.18 1.37 19.82
CA MET A 220 5.40 0.24 18.92
C MET A 220 4.13 -0.59 18.70
N SER A 221 3.49 -0.37 17.55
CA SER A 221 2.37 -1.17 17.05
C SER A 221 2.25 -0.96 15.55
N GLY A 222 1.93 -2.01 14.79
CA GLY A 222 1.86 -1.95 13.33
C GLY A 222 3.23 -1.91 12.62
N VAL A 223 4.33 -2.15 13.32
CA VAL A 223 5.68 -2.24 12.74
C VAL A 223 6.11 -3.69 12.62
N SER A 224 6.66 -4.05 11.47
CA SER A 224 7.28 -5.34 11.19
C SER A 224 8.71 -5.12 10.71
N PHE A 225 9.63 -5.99 11.09
CA PHE A 225 11.05 -5.87 10.72
C PHE A 225 11.43 -7.05 9.83
N PHE A 226 12.06 -6.76 8.70
CA PHE A 226 12.56 -7.76 7.77
C PHE A 226 14.06 -7.56 7.56
N PRO A 227 14.86 -8.63 7.51
CA PRO A 227 16.23 -8.50 7.07
C PRO A 227 16.24 -7.95 5.64
N PHE A 228 17.07 -6.93 5.40
CA PHE A 228 17.37 -6.53 4.05
C PHE A 228 18.24 -7.61 3.41
N ASP A 229 17.77 -8.16 2.30
CA ASP A 229 18.46 -9.23 1.58
C ASP A 229 18.66 -8.83 0.11
N ASP A 230 19.87 -9.05 -0.39
CA ASP A 230 20.27 -8.83 -1.79
C ASP A 230 20.19 -10.12 -2.60
N HIS A 231 19.70 -11.24 -2.05
CA HIS A 231 19.53 -12.48 -2.79
C HIS A 231 18.58 -12.31 -3.98
N VAL A 232 19.14 -12.48 -5.18
CA VAL A 232 18.40 -12.56 -6.43
C VAL A 232 18.04 -14.02 -6.66
N TYR A 233 16.77 -14.37 -6.48
CA TYR A 233 16.25 -15.66 -6.90
C TYR A 233 15.82 -15.60 -8.36
N GLN A 234 15.85 -16.74 -9.05
CA GLN A 234 15.32 -16.85 -10.40
C GLN A 234 13.83 -16.45 -10.41
N GLN A 235 13.43 -15.60 -11.36
CA GLN A 235 12.06 -15.06 -11.48
C GLN A 235 11.58 -14.32 -10.22
N ALA A 236 12.46 -13.53 -9.58
CA ALA A 236 12.10 -12.69 -8.45
C ALA A 236 10.91 -11.76 -8.81
N PRO A 237 9.93 -11.57 -7.92
CA PRO A 237 8.78 -10.69 -8.16
C PRO A 237 9.17 -9.23 -8.43
N TYR A 238 10.29 -8.81 -7.86
CA TYR A 238 10.93 -7.53 -8.11
C TYR A 238 12.41 -7.77 -8.38
N GLU A 239 12.92 -7.19 -9.45
CA GLU A 239 14.33 -7.29 -9.83
C GLU A 239 14.85 -5.91 -10.23
N PRO A 240 15.88 -5.37 -9.55
CA PRO A 240 16.45 -4.09 -9.93
C PRO A 240 17.16 -4.21 -11.28
N ILE A 241 16.97 -3.21 -12.13
CA ILE A 241 17.61 -3.12 -13.45
C ILE A 241 18.27 -1.75 -13.61
N THR A 242 19.17 -1.60 -14.57
CA THR A 242 19.74 -0.30 -14.90
C THR A 242 18.76 0.55 -15.72
N GLU A 243 19.04 1.86 -15.83
CA GLU A 243 18.26 2.74 -16.69
C GLU A 243 18.36 2.32 -18.16
N GLU A 244 19.52 1.85 -18.60
CA GLU A 244 19.72 1.32 -19.96
C GLU A 244 18.86 0.09 -20.22
N GLU A 245 18.83 -0.87 -19.30
CA GLU A 245 17.99 -2.06 -19.39
C GLU A 245 16.50 -1.70 -19.45
N TYR A 246 16.07 -0.78 -18.58
CA TYR A 246 14.69 -0.26 -18.61
C TYR A 246 14.35 0.37 -19.96
N ASN A 247 15.24 1.21 -20.49
CA ASN A 247 15.04 1.91 -21.75
C ASN A 247 15.06 0.94 -22.95
N GLU A 248 15.79 -0.17 -22.90
CA GLU A 248 15.68 -1.21 -23.92
C GLU A 248 14.35 -1.97 -23.82
N MET A 249 13.94 -2.36 -22.60
CA MET A 249 12.68 -3.09 -22.40
C MET A 249 11.45 -2.28 -22.81
N ILE A 250 11.44 -0.98 -22.55
CA ILE A 250 10.27 -0.14 -22.82
C ILE A 250 10.05 0.14 -24.32
N LYS A 251 11.10 0.02 -25.17
CA LYS A 251 10.99 0.29 -26.61
C LYS A 251 10.00 -0.64 -27.32
N ASP A 252 10.01 -1.90 -26.93
CA ASP A 252 9.20 -2.95 -27.52
C ASP A 252 8.00 -3.33 -26.62
N PHE A 253 7.81 -2.61 -25.50
CA PHE A 253 6.71 -2.89 -24.58
C PHE A 253 5.39 -2.32 -25.13
N PRO A 254 4.27 -3.06 -25.04
CA PRO A 254 2.99 -2.56 -25.53
C PRO A 254 2.52 -1.32 -24.77
N ASP A 255 2.10 -0.29 -25.51
CA ASP A 255 1.54 0.94 -24.94
C ASP A 255 0.12 0.74 -24.38
N GLU A 256 -0.66 -0.15 -25.02
CA GLU A 256 -2.04 -0.46 -24.65
C GLU A 256 -2.29 -1.97 -24.77
N LEU A 257 -3.17 -2.46 -23.90
CA LEU A 257 -3.69 -3.83 -23.95
C LEU A 257 -5.17 -3.76 -24.32
N ASP A 258 -5.55 -4.43 -25.41
CA ASP A 258 -6.95 -4.57 -25.80
C ASP A 258 -7.60 -5.71 -25.01
N PHE A 259 -8.57 -5.35 -24.18
CA PHE A 259 -9.38 -6.29 -23.40
C PHE A 259 -10.78 -6.51 -23.97
N ASP A 260 -11.16 -5.86 -25.08
CA ASP A 260 -12.52 -5.91 -25.63
C ASP A 260 -12.93 -7.31 -26.07
N ASN A 261 -11.96 -8.14 -26.47
CA ASN A 261 -12.16 -9.53 -26.88
C ASN A 261 -11.92 -10.55 -25.76
N LEU A 262 -11.73 -10.09 -24.51
CA LEU A 262 -11.54 -10.98 -23.37
C LEU A 262 -12.86 -11.65 -22.97
N ILE A 263 -13.05 -12.89 -23.41
CA ILE A 263 -14.24 -13.69 -23.11
C ILE A 263 -13.88 -14.79 -22.13
N TYR A 264 -14.42 -14.71 -20.91
CA TYR A 264 -14.43 -15.80 -19.95
C TYR A 264 -15.63 -16.71 -20.28
N ASN A 265 -15.38 -17.79 -21.03
CA ASN A 265 -16.43 -18.73 -21.44
C ASN A 265 -16.98 -19.59 -20.29
N GLU A 266 -16.18 -19.81 -19.24
CA GLU A 266 -16.55 -20.55 -18.04
C GLU A 266 -15.94 -19.85 -16.81
N ASP A 267 -16.71 -19.69 -15.73
CA ASP A 267 -16.18 -19.21 -14.46
C ASP A 267 -15.41 -20.33 -13.76
N THR A 268 -14.11 -20.38 -14.00
CA THR A 268 -13.19 -21.30 -13.33
C THR A 268 -12.58 -20.68 -12.06
N THR A 269 -13.05 -19.50 -11.62
CA THR A 269 -12.49 -18.81 -10.47
C THR A 269 -12.94 -19.47 -9.16
N THR A 270 -11.98 -19.89 -8.34
CA THR A 270 -12.20 -20.33 -6.96
C THR A 270 -12.27 -19.13 -6.00
N ALA A 271 -12.86 -18.01 -6.44
CA ALA A 271 -12.98 -16.78 -5.63
C ALA A 271 -13.76 -16.98 -4.32
N SER A 272 -14.49 -18.10 -4.19
CA SER A 272 -15.26 -18.47 -2.99
C SER A 272 -14.47 -19.27 -1.94
N GLN A 273 -13.20 -19.65 -2.18
CA GLN A 273 -12.44 -20.49 -1.24
C GLN A 273 -11.22 -19.80 -0.59
N GLU A 274 -10.78 -18.64 -1.08
CA GLU A 274 -9.73 -17.89 -0.38
C GLU A 274 -10.32 -17.09 0.78
N LEU A 275 -10.18 -17.66 1.98
CA LEU A 275 -10.33 -16.94 3.25
C LEU A 275 -9.37 -15.75 3.25
N ALA A 276 -9.93 -14.54 3.20
CA ALA A 276 -9.20 -13.26 3.20
C ALA A 276 -8.25 -13.01 4.40
N CYS A 277 -8.17 -13.96 5.34
CA CYS A 277 -7.23 -14.00 6.46
C CYS A 277 -7.28 -15.42 7.07
N GLN A 278 -6.48 -16.37 6.59
CA GLN A 278 -6.05 -17.47 7.47
C GLN A 278 -4.89 -16.95 8.31
N GLY A 279 -5.19 -16.44 9.50
CA GLY A 279 -4.17 -16.12 10.49
C GLY A 279 -3.34 -17.38 10.78
N GLY A 280 -2.08 -17.40 10.33
CA GLY A 280 -1.17 -18.52 10.54
C GLY A 280 -0.30 -18.91 9.34
N ALA A 281 -0.56 -18.40 8.13
CA ALA A 281 0.21 -18.76 6.92
C ALA A 281 1.37 -17.79 6.60
N CYS A 282 1.99 -17.18 7.62
CA CYS A 282 3.37 -16.74 7.49
C CYS A 282 4.23 -17.93 7.88
N ASP A 283 4.63 -18.73 6.89
CA ASP A 283 5.74 -19.65 7.09
C ASP A 283 6.99 -18.81 7.36
N LEU A 284 7.69 -19.13 8.46
CA LEU A 284 8.96 -18.55 8.87
C LEU A 284 10.05 -18.73 7.79
#